data_AF-A0A9E4SYS3-F1
#
_entry.id   AF-A0A9E4SYS3-F1
#
_cell.length_a   1.000
_cell.length_b   1.000
_cell.length_c   1.000
_cell.angle_alpha   90.00
_cell.angle_beta   90.00
_cell.angle_gamma   90.00
#
_symmetry.space_group_name_H-M   'P 1'
#
loop_
_entity.id
_entity.type
_entity.pdbx_description
1 polymer ?
#
loop_
_entity_poly.entity_id
_entity_poly.type
_entity_poly.pdbx_seq_one_letter_code
_entity_poly.pdbx_strand_id
1 'polypeptide(L)' 'MGDEIGPLEIVATDEGVVSFCELWGSSMPSRFTDQAIAEQSRLPGPIVPGIMSMALVCQLL' A
#
# COMPACT_ATOMS: atom_id res chain seq x y z
N MET A 1 28.73 -3.16 -11.00
CA MET A 1 27.58 -4.08 -11.14
C MET A 1 27.69 -5.09 -10.02
N GLY A 2 26.67 -5.21 -9.16
CA GLY A 2 26.70 -6.10 -7.99
C GLY A 2 27.08 -5.42 -6.67
N ASP A 3 26.93 -4.10 -6.55
CA ASP A 3 27.08 -3.43 -5.26
C ASP A 3 25.83 -3.69 -4.42
N GLU A 4 26.01 -4.15 -3.19
CA GLU A 4 24.91 -4.38 -2.26
C GLU A 4 24.39 -3.06 -1.70
N ILE A 5 23.12 -2.78 -1.94
CA ILE A 5 22.37 -1.78 -1.20
C ILE A 5 21.80 -2.55 0.00
N GLY A 6 22.28 -2.25 1.21
CA GLY A 6 21.90 -2.96 2.43
C GLY A 6 20.38 -2.98 2.69
N PRO A 7 19.92 -3.57 3.81
CA PRO A 7 18.49 -3.65 4.08
C PRO A 7 17.91 -2.24 4.20
N LEU A 8 16.95 -1.92 3.34
CA LEU A 8 16.17 -0.70 3.39
C LEU A 8 14.72 -1.04 3.75
N GLU A 9 14.14 -0.24 4.62
CA GLU A 9 12.81 -0.49 5.17
C GLU A 9 11.94 0.76 5.05
N ILE A 10 10.71 0.58 4.57
CA ILE A 10 9.63 1.54 4.69
C ILE A 10 8.41 0.80 5.24
N VAL A 11 7.75 1.40 6.23
CA VAL A 11 6.50 0.90 6.80
C VAL A 11 5.34 1.71 6.23
N ALA A 12 4.41 1.04 5.55
CA ALA A 12 3.16 1.64 5.13
C ALA A 12 2.20 1.76 6.34
N THR A 13 1.61 2.93 6.54
CA THR A 13 0.59 3.15 7.58
C THR A 13 -0.80 3.20 6.97
N ASP A 14 -1.82 2.96 7.79
CA ASP A 14 -3.22 3.02 7.35
C ASP A 14 -3.57 4.42 6.81
N GLU A 15 -3.14 5.49 7.48
CA GLU A 15 -3.33 6.87 7.00
C GLU A 15 -2.60 7.10 5.67
N GLY A 16 -1.41 6.54 5.51
CA GLY A 16 -0.65 6.61 4.27
C GLY A 16 -1.35 5.91 3.12
N VAL A 17 -1.99 4.77 3.37
CA VAL A 17 -2.82 4.06 2.39
C VAL A 17 -4.04 4.88 2.00
N VAL A 18 -4.73 5.49 2.97
CA VAL A 18 -5.88 6.37 2.71
C VAL A 18 -5.47 7.57 1.85
N SER A 19 -4.42 8.30 2.25
CA SER A 19 -3.92 9.45 1.50
C SER A 19 -3.45 9.05 0.09
N PHE A 20 -2.80 7.90 -0.05
CA PHE A 20 -2.42 7.37 -1.36
C PHE A 20 -3.65 7.08 -2.24
N CYS A 21 -4.66 6.41 -1.69
CA CYS A 21 -5.89 6.10 -2.42
C CYS A 21 -6.64 7.36 -2.88
N GLU A 22 -6.66 8.42 -2.07
CA GLU A 22 -7.21 9.73 -2.45
C GLU A 22 -6.44 10.35 -3.62
N LEU A 23 -5.10 10.39 -3.53
CA LEU A 23 -4.25 10.96 -4.57
C LEU A 23 -4.30 10.17 -5.88
N TRP A 24 -4.27 8.84 -5.78
CA TRP A 24 -4.28 7.93 -6.93
C TRP A 24 -5.66 7.88 -7.62
N GLY A 25 -6.72 8.31 -6.94
CA GLY A 25 -8.08 8.31 -7.47
C GLY A 25 -8.74 6.93 -7.40
N SER A 26 -8.40 6.12 -6.39
CA SER A 26 -9.13 4.87 -6.13
C SER A 26 -10.56 5.18 -5.70
N SER A 27 -11.52 4.34 -6.11
CA SER A 27 -12.86 4.37 -5.51
C SER A 27 -12.76 4.22 -3.99
N MET A 28 -13.46 5.06 -3.22
CA MET A 28 -13.50 4.97 -1.75
C MET A 28 -14.96 4.99 -1.25
N PRO A 29 -15.32 4.16 -0.24
CA PRO A 29 -14.45 3.18 0.44
C PRO A 29 -14.11 1.97 -0.45
N SER A 30 -13.03 1.26 -0.11
CA SER A 30 -12.60 0.07 -0.86
C SER A 30 -11.94 -0.97 0.04
N ARG A 31 -11.52 -2.10 -0.54
CA ARG A 31 -10.72 -3.13 0.15
C ARG A 31 -9.37 -2.62 0.71
N PHE A 32 -8.95 -1.42 0.33
CA PHE A 32 -7.73 -0.79 0.83
C PHE A 32 -7.97 0.11 2.04
N THR A 33 -9.21 0.52 2.29
CA THR A 33 -9.53 1.56 3.28
C THR A 33 -10.68 1.19 4.21
N ASP A 34 -11.35 0.06 3.99
CA ASP A 34 -12.50 -0.39 4.78
C ASP A 34 -12.42 -1.89 5.10
N GLN A 35 -12.61 -2.23 6.37
CA GLN A 35 -12.54 -3.60 6.90
C GLN A 35 -13.62 -4.50 6.29
N ALA A 36 -14.87 -4.06 6.28
CA ALA A 36 -16.00 -4.89 5.83
C ALA A 36 -15.91 -5.18 4.33
N ILE A 37 -15.46 -4.21 3.53
CA ILE A 37 -15.24 -4.40 2.09
C ILE A 37 -14.05 -5.35 1.83
N ALA A 38 -12.99 -5.25 2.63
CA ALA A 38 -11.86 -6.16 2.56
C ALA A 38 -12.29 -7.61 2.89
N GLU A 39 -13.09 -7.80 3.94
CA GLU A 39 -13.62 -9.10 4.34
C GLU A 39 -14.55 -9.72 3.28
N GLN A 40 -15.38 -8.92 2.61
CA GLN A 40 -16.18 -9.37 1.45
C GLN A 40 -15.28 -9.91 0.32
N SER A 41 -14.05 -9.37 0.23
CA SER A 41 -13.01 -9.82 -0.70
C SER A 41 -12.16 -10.98 -0.15
N ARG A 42 -12.55 -11.57 0.99
CA ARG A 42 -11.84 -12.64 1.71
C ARG A 42 -10.44 -12.25 2.19
N LEU A 43 -10.24 -10.96 2.46
CA LEU A 43 -9.02 -10.45 3.08
C LEU A 43 -9.19 -10.40 4.61
N PRO A 44 -8.12 -10.56 5.38
CA PRO A 44 -8.16 -10.45 6.85
C PRO A 44 -8.38 -9.01 7.35
N GLY A 45 -8.24 -8.03 6.46
CA GLY A 45 -8.44 -6.61 6.70
C GLY A 45 -7.96 -5.79 5.49
N PRO A 46 -7.97 -4.45 5.59
CA PRO A 46 -7.42 -3.57 4.57
C PRO A 46 -5.98 -3.94 4.21
N ILE A 47 -5.64 -3.82 2.93
CA ILE A 47 -4.30 -4.12 2.41
C ILE A 47 -3.72 -2.92 1.68
N VAL A 48 -2.41 -2.91 1.51
CA VAL A 48 -1.70 -1.92 0.70
C VAL A 48 -1.99 -2.15 -0.80
N PRO A 49 -2.36 -1.13 -1.59
CA PRO A 49 -2.47 -1.26 -3.05
C PRO A 49 -1.13 -1.67 -3.67
N GLY A 50 -1.13 -2.62 -4.61
CA GLY A 50 0.12 -3.09 -5.24
C GLY A 50 0.91 -1.98 -5.95
N ILE A 51 0.22 -0.97 -6.51
CA ILE A 51 0.86 0.21 -7.09
C ILE A 51 1.54 1.10 -6.04
N MET A 52 0.99 1.17 -4.82
CA MET A 52 1.64 1.85 -3.69
C MET A 52 2.89 1.07 -3.28
N SER A 53 2.82 -0.26 -3.20
CA SER A 53 3.99 -1.10 -2.91
C SER A 53 5.12 -0.87 -3.93
N MET A 54 4.80 -0.79 -5.22
CA MET A 54 5.79 -0.43 -6.25
C MET A 54 6.34 0.98 -6.07
N ALA A 55 5.50 1.96 -5.74
CA ALA A 55 5.95 3.32 -5.48
C ALA A 55 6.90 3.39 -4.27
N LEU A 56 6.62 2.65 -3.19
CA LEU A 56 7.49 2.56 -2.02
C LEU A 56 8.83 1.90 -2.35
N VAL A 57 8.83 0.83 -3.14
CA VAL A 57 10.07 0.20 -3.62
C VAL A 57 10.91 1.18 -4.43
N CYS A 58 10.29 1.96 -5.33
CA CYS A 58 10.99 2.99 -6.09
C CYS A 58 11.57 4.13 -5.23
N GLN A 59 11.05 4.35 -4.01
CA GLN A 59 11.63 5.33 -3.07
C GLN A 59 12.87 4.77 -2.34
N LEU A 60 13.02 3.45 -2.29
CA LEU A 60 14.17 2.78 -1.67
C LEU A 60 15.35 2.62 -2.64
N LEU A 61 15.13 2.72 -3.94
CA LEU A 61 16.16 2.56 -4.98
C LEU A 61 16.71 3.91 -5.44
#